data_AF-A0A946YMR8-F1
#
_entry.id   AF-A0A946YMR8-F1
#
_cell.length_a   1.000
_cell.length_b   1.000
_cell.length_c   1.000
_cell.angle_alpha   90.00
_cell.angle_beta   90.00
_cell.angle_gamma   90.00
#
_symmetry.space_group_name_H-M   'P 1'
#
loop_
_entity.id
_entity.type
_entity.pdbx_description
1 polymer ?
#
loop_
_entity_poly.entity_id
_entity_poly.type
_entity_poly.pdbx_seq_one_letter_code
_entity_poly.pdbx_strand_id
1 'polypeptide(L)'
;MLSSDTPITDGSDNAAIYQQFLDRFAAIFARPAPEARRIFHGRGHCFPGLEHLNVDWYPPVLLLAFHDAPEQLDALLQKLLEADGLQQLK
;
A
#
# COMPACT_ATOMS: atom_id res chain seq x y z
N MET A 1 -18.67 19.77 4.91
CA MET A 1 -19.16 18.40 4.76
C MET A 1 -18.40 17.76 3.62
N LEU A 2 -17.30 17.08 3.91
CA LEU A 2 -16.57 16.28 2.93
C LEU A 2 -16.89 14.83 3.28
N SER A 3 -17.84 14.26 2.56
CA SER A 3 -18.07 12.81 2.54
C SER A 3 -17.38 12.29 1.30
N SER A 4 -16.30 11.53 1.48
CA SER A 4 -15.73 10.68 0.44
C SER A 4 -14.99 9.51 1.08
N ASP A 5 -15.68 8.76 1.94
CA ASP A 5 -15.37 7.36 2.23
C ASP A 5 -15.78 6.52 1.01
N THR A 6 -15.12 6.71 -0.13
CA THR A 6 -15.31 5.78 -1.23
C THR A 6 -14.38 4.59 -0.97
N PRO A 7 -14.92 3.40 -0.66
CA PRO A 7 -14.10 2.23 -0.48
C PRO A 7 -13.39 1.92 -1.80
N ILE A 8 -12.11 1.58 -1.72
CA ILE A 8 -11.37 0.97 -2.83
C ILE A 8 -11.98 -0.42 -3.03
N THR A 9 -13.11 -0.49 -3.73
CA THR A 9 -13.79 -1.74 -4.08
C THR A 9 -14.08 -1.71 -5.57
N ASP A 10 -13.17 -2.24 -6.37
CA ASP A 10 -13.62 -3.06 -7.49
C ASP A 10 -14.03 -4.44 -6.93
N GLY A 11 -14.86 -5.16 -7.68
CA GLY A 11 -15.70 -6.27 -7.19
C GLY A 11 -15.01 -7.29 -6.28
N SER A 12 -15.50 -7.37 -5.04
CA SER A 12 -15.41 -8.43 -4.01
C SER A 12 -14.07 -9.10 -3.64
N ASP A 13 -13.05 -9.16 -4.50
CA ASP A 13 -11.80 -9.89 -4.23
C ASP A 13 -10.61 -8.94 -3.95
N ASN A 14 -10.59 -7.76 -4.55
CA ASN A 14 -9.44 -6.84 -4.41
C ASN A 14 -9.40 -6.14 -3.05
N ALA A 15 -10.55 -5.85 -2.42
CA ALA A 15 -10.59 -5.15 -1.14
C ALA A 15 -9.87 -5.90 -0.01
N ALA A 16 -10.01 -7.23 0.06
CA ALA A 16 -9.34 -8.06 1.06
C ALA A 16 -7.82 -8.10 0.84
N ILE A 17 -7.37 -8.00 -0.42
CA ILE A 17 -5.96 -8.05 -0.79
C ILE A 17 -5.29 -6.70 -0.50
N TYR A 18 -5.96 -5.58 -0.80
CA TYR A 18 -5.53 -4.26 -0.35
C TYR A 18 -5.42 -4.19 1.18
N GLN A 19 -6.35 -4.81 1.91
CA GLN A 19 -6.26 -4.88 3.36
C GLN A 19 -5.02 -5.65 3.83
N GLN A 20 -4.70 -6.80 3.23
CA GLN A 20 -3.48 -7.55 3.56
C GLN A 20 -2.19 -6.75 3.32
N PHE A 21 -2.17 -5.93 2.26
CA PHE A 21 -1.07 -5.01 2.01
C PHE A 21 -0.96 -3.95 3.12
N LEU A 22 -2.07 -3.29 3.45
CA LEU A 22 -2.11 -2.25 4.49
C LEU A 22 -1.71 -2.81 5.86
N ASP A 23 -2.13 -4.03 6.19
CA ASP A 23 -1.76 -4.69 7.45
C ASP A 23 -0.25 -4.94 7.52
N ARG A 24 0.37 -5.39 6.42
CA ARG A 24 1.84 -5.56 6.35
C ARG A 24 2.57 -4.23 6.46
N PHE A 25 2.07 -3.20 5.78
CA PHE A 25 2.62 -1.85 5.86
C PHE A 25 2.58 -1.34 7.31
N ALA A 26 1.40 -1.36 7.93
CA ALA A 26 1.20 -0.95 9.32
C ALA A 26 2.09 -1.73 10.30
N ALA A 27 2.23 -3.05 10.13
CA ALA A 27 3.10 -3.87 10.98
C ALA A 27 4.59 -3.50 10.86
N ILE A 28 5.06 -3.11 9.68
CA ILE A 28 6.43 -2.62 9.47
C ILE A 28 6.61 -1.23 10.11
N PHE A 29 5.62 -0.36 9.94
CA PHE A 29 5.66 1.05 10.36
C PHE A 29 5.20 1.28 11.81
N ALA A 30 4.69 0.27 12.51
CA ALA A 30 4.36 0.31 13.95
C ALA A 30 5.58 0.56 14.85
N ARG A 31 6.79 0.47 14.28
CA ARG A 31 8.07 0.78 14.93
C ARG A 31 8.97 1.50 13.93
N PRO A 32 10.01 2.20 14.40
CA PRO A 32 11.01 2.77 13.51
C PRO A 32 11.58 1.71 12.56
N ALA A 33 11.55 1.98 11.27
CA ALA A 33 12.04 1.09 10.22
C ALA A 33 13.29 1.72 9.56
N PRO A 34 14.49 1.58 10.14
CA PRO A 34 15.70 2.23 9.63
C PRO A 34 16.31 1.54 8.40
N GLU A 35 15.91 0.30 8.12
CA GLU A 35 16.51 -0.52 7.08
C GLU A 35 15.60 -0.69 5.86
N ALA A 36 16.21 -0.68 4.67
CA ALA A 36 15.51 -0.94 3.43
C ALA A 36 14.94 -2.37 3.40
N ARG A 37 13.72 -2.53 2.86
CA ARG A 37 13.06 -3.84 2.74
C ARG A 37 11.93 -3.84 1.73
N ARG A 38 11.59 -5.01 1.20
CA ARG A 38 10.37 -5.21 0.42
C ARG A 38 9.17 -5.37 1.34
N ILE A 39 8.16 -4.52 1.18
CA ILE A 39 6.88 -4.61 1.90
C ILE A 39 5.94 -5.55 1.17
N PHE A 40 5.85 -5.39 -0.16
CA PHE A 40 4.91 -6.10 -1.00
C PHE A 40 5.50 -6.45 -2.36
N HIS A 41 5.13 -7.61 -2.87
CA HIS A 41 5.55 -8.12 -4.17
C HIS A 41 4.35 -8.71 -4.90
N GLY A 42 3.85 -8.02 -5.92
CA GLY A 42 2.65 -8.44 -6.66
C GLY A 42 2.94 -9.57 -7.65
N ARG A 43 4.13 -9.61 -8.25
CA ARG A 43 4.43 -10.58 -9.32
C ARG A 43 4.45 -12.02 -8.78
N GLY A 44 3.95 -12.97 -9.58
CA GLY A 44 3.89 -14.39 -9.21
C GLY A 44 2.52 -14.88 -8.76
N HIS A 45 1.46 -14.08 -8.96
CA HIS A 45 0.06 -14.46 -8.72
C HIS A 45 -0.27 -14.88 -7.28
N CYS A 46 0.57 -14.52 -6.30
CA CYS A 46 0.26 -14.73 -4.88
C CYS A 46 -0.88 -13.80 -4.40
N PHE A 47 -1.14 -12.71 -5.12
CA PHE A 47 -2.14 -11.71 -4.80
C PHE A 47 -2.92 -11.34 -6.07
N PRO A 48 -3.98 -12.09 -6.40
CA PRO A 48 -4.81 -11.81 -7.57
C PRO A 48 -5.26 -10.34 -7.60
N GLY A 49 -5.12 -9.66 -8.74
CA GLY A 49 -5.51 -8.25 -8.91
C GLY A 49 -4.46 -7.23 -8.45
N LEU A 50 -3.42 -7.62 -7.71
CA LEU A 50 -2.29 -6.75 -7.34
C LEU A 50 -0.98 -7.10 -8.03
N GLU A 51 -0.99 -7.92 -9.08
CA GLU A 51 0.24 -8.35 -9.77
C GLU A 51 1.02 -7.20 -10.40
N HIS A 52 0.34 -6.08 -10.62
CA HIS A 52 0.89 -4.87 -11.19
C HIS A 52 1.66 -4.01 -10.16
N LEU A 53 1.59 -4.30 -8.86
CA LEU A 53 2.16 -3.46 -7.79
C LEU A 53 3.36 -4.12 -7.09
N ASN A 54 4.45 -3.38 -6.93
CA ASN A 54 5.52 -3.71 -5.98
C ASN A 54 5.77 -2.52 -5.05
N VAL A 55 6.04 -2.81 -3.77
CA VAL A 55 6.28 -1.78 -2.74
C VAL A 55 7.56 -2.09 -1.97
N ASP A 56 8.51 -1.17 -2.08
CA ASP A 56 9.81 -1.24 -1.42
C ASP A 56 10.00 -0.04 -0.50
N TRP A 57 10.48 -0.30 0.71
CA TRP A 57 10.86 0.72 1.70
C TRP A 57 12.34 1.03 1.58
N TYR A 58 12.66 2.31 1.37
CA TYR A 58 14.00 2.88 1.35
C TYR A 58 14.03 4.11 2.25
N PRO A 59 14.20 3.97 3.56
CA PRO A 59 13.94 5.04 4.52
C PRO A 59 14.64 6.35 4.13
N PRO A 60 13.91 7.50 4.11
CA PRO A 60 12.51 7.70 4.52
C PRO A 60 11.49 7.63 3.37
N VAL A 61 11.83 7.02 2.23
CA VAL A 61 11.04 7.01 1.00
C VAL A 61 10.39 5.65 0.75
N LEU A 62 9.13 5.66 0.34
CA LEU A 62 8.42 4.48 -0.16
C LEU A 62 8.46 4.47 -1.69
N LEU A 63 9.02 3.42 -2.28
CA LEU A 63 9.02 3.22 -3.72
C LEU A 63 7.82 2.35 -4.12
N LEU A 64 6.89 2.94 -4.86
CA LEU A 64 5.77 2.25 -5.49
C LEU A 64 6.08 2.03 -6.97
N ALA A 65 6.25 0.77 -7.37
CA ALA A 65 6.49 0.40 -8.76
C ALA A 65 5.24 -0.26 -9.35
N PHE A 66 4.71 0.36 -10.40
CA PHE A 66 3.52 -0.08 -11.11
C PHE A 66 3.88 -0.60 -12.50
N HIS A 67 3.39 -1.78 -12.87
CA HIS A 67 3.53 -2.36 -14.20
C HIS A 67 2.41 -1.91 -15.16
N ASP A 68 1.29 -1.43 -14.60
CA ASP A 68 0.16 -0.84 -15.30
C ASP A 68 -0.33 0.39 -14.52
N ALA A 69 -1.04 1.32 -15.17
CA ALA A 69 -1.50 2.53 -14.50
C ALA A 69 -2.49 2.20 -13.36
N PRO A 70 -2.24 2.64 -12.11
CA PRO A 70 -3.18 2.42 -11.02
C PRO A 70 -4.44 3.28 -11.20
N GLU A 71 -5.62 2.65 -11.14
CA GLU A 71 -6.90 3.36 -11.23
C GLU A 71 -7.17 4.25 -10.01
N GLN A 72 -6.65 3.89 -8.83
CA GLN A 72 -6.99 4.52 -7.54
C GLN A 72 -5.73 4.92 -6.74
N LEU A 73 -4.76 5.55 -7.41
CA LEU A 73 -3.49 5.95 -6.78
C LEU A 73 -3.69 6.86 -5.56
N ASP A 74 -4.50 7.91 -5.68
CA ASP A 74 -4.70 8.88 -4.60
C ASP A 74 -5.31 8.23 -3.35
N ALA A 75 -6.28 7.34 -3.53
CA ALA A 75 -6.90 6.62 -2.42
C ALA A 75 -5.91 5.67 -1.73
N LEU A 76 -5.03 5.02 -2.49
CA LEU A 76 -3.95 4.20 -1.96
C LEU A 76 -2.95 5.03 -1.15
N LEU A 77 -2.52 6.18 -1.70
CA LEU A 77 -1.59 7.09 -1.03
C LEU A 77 -2.17 7.61 0.28
N GLN A 78 -3.44 8.02 0.29
CA GLN A 78 -4.13 8.49 1.50
C GLN A 78 -4.11 7.42 2.61
N LYS A 79 -4.44 6.17 2.28
CA LYS A 79 -4.41 5.06 3.25
C LYS A 79 -3.01 4.75 3.78
N LEU A 80 -1.98 4.91 2.94
CA LEU A 80 -0.58 4.71 3.38
C LEU A 80 -0.12 5.79 4.35
N LEU A 81 -0.51 7.04 4.10
CA LEU A 81 -0.24 8.16 5.00
C LEU A 81 -0.97 7.98 6.34
N GLU A 82 -2.23 7.52 6.33
CA GLU A 82 -2.99 7.21 7.54
C GLU A 82 -2.37 6.06 8.35
N ALA A 83 -1.80 5.06 7.68
CA ALA A 83 -1.17 3.91 8.31
C ALA A 83 0.24 4.21 8.87
N ASP A 84 0.91 5.29 8.42
CA ASP A 84 2.20 5.75 8.93
C ASP A 84 2.06 6.54 10.24
N GLY A 85 1.67 5.84 11.31
CA GLY A 85 1.44 6.45 12.63
C GLY A 85 2.68 7.09 13.28
N LEU A 86 3.88 6.83 12.75
CA LEU A 86 5.14 7.42 13.22
C LEU A 86 5.68 8.52 12.30
N GLN A 87 4.96 8.87 11.23
CA GLN A 87 5.33 9.90 10.25
C GLN A 87 6.76 9.71 9.70
N GLN A 88 7.07 8.48 9.32
CA GLN A 88 8.37 8.07 8.77
C GLN A 88 8.52 8.41 7.28
N LEU A 89 7.41 8.55 6.56
CA LEU A 89 7.37 8.93 5.14
C LEU A 89 7.72 10.42 4.97
N LYS A 90 8.53 10.73 3.96
CA LYS A 90 8.87 12.11 3.54
C LYS A 90 8.41 12.43 2.14
#